data_AF-A0A444XZE7-F1
#
_entry.id   AF-A0A444XZE7-F1
#
_cell.length_a   1.000
_cell.length_b   1.000
_cell.length_c   1.000
_cell.angle_alpha   90.00
_cell.angle_beta   90.00
_cell.angle_gamma   90.00
#
_symmetry.space_group_name_H-M   'P 1'
#
loop_
_entity.id
_entity.type
_entity.pdbx_description
1 polymer ?
#
loop_
_entity_poly.entity_id
_entity_poly.type
_entity_poly.pdbx_seq_one_letter_code
_entity_poly.pdbx_strand_id
1 'polypeptide(L)'
;MASSDEEGEIIPSGVNDYWFENENDGFAPLSSLTLLWSTSDEISCSSGTKIYLRGTADDGLQKVHKQIIGWRFELSNEEQPEISVRLKDKNWITLQRPRKCFESAFRTVLVTVSWLHAVKWNPEETGLI
;
A
#
# COMPACT_ATOMS: atom_id res chain seq x y z
N MET A 1 37.24 -5.03 -19.92
CA MET A 1 35.87 -5.54 -19.68
C MET A 1 35.31 -4.78 -18.50
N ALA A 2 34.14 -4.17 -18.65
CA ALA A 2 33.40 -3.56 -17.54
C ALA A 2 31.99 -4.13 -17.63
N SER A 3 31.73 -5.20 -16.86
CA SER A 3 30.37 -5.64 -16.57
C SER A 3 29.85 -4.73 -15.47
N SER A 4 29.05 -3.74 -15.86
CA SER A 4 28.28 -2.95 -14.90
C SER A 4 27.13 -3.83 -14.44
N ASP A 5 27.28 -4.50 -13.31
CA ASP A 5 26.16 -5.09 -12.58
C ASP A 5 25.29 -3.93 -12.07
N GLU A 6 24.22 -3.64 -12.80
CA GLU A 6 23.10 -2.86 -12.30
C GLU A 6 22.37 -3.79 -11.32
N GLU A 7 22.86 -3.85 -10.07
CA GLU A 7 22.25 -4.59 -8.98
C GLU A 7 20.86 -3.99 -8.75
N GLY A 8 19.85 -4.59 -9.40
CA GLY A 8 18.48 -4.12 -9.37
C GLY A 8 18.02 -3.99 -7.92
N GLU A 9 17.55 -2.81 -7.55
CA GLU A 9 17.11 -2.55 -6.18
C GLU A 9 16.02 -3.56 -5.78
N ILE A 10 16.30 -4.39 -4.77
CA ILE A 10 15.38 -5.42 -4.31
C ILE A 10 14.15 -4.73 -3.71
N ILE A 11 13.01 -4.89 -4.38
CA ILE A 11 11.74 -4.34 -3.94
C ILE A 11 11.13 -5.31 -2.94
N PRO A 12 10.89 -4.89 -1.68
CA PRO A 12 10.30 -5.75 -0.69
C PRO A 12 8.84 -6.05 -1.05
N SER A 13 8.41 -7.29 -0.82
CA SER A 13 7.01 -7.69 -1.02
C SER A 13 6.07 -7.05 0.00
N GLY A 14 6.57 -6.74 1.20
CA GLY A 14 5.78 -6.19 2.29
C GLY A 14 6.55 -5.15 3.12
N VAL A 15 5.81 -4.21 3.72
CA VAL A 15 6.37 -3.13 4.53
C VAL A 15 5.66 -3.00 5.88
N ASN A 16 6.48 -2.90 6.92
CA ASN A 16 6.11 -2.67 8.31
C ASN A 16 6.41 -1.24 8.75
N ASP A 17 5.80 -0.87 9.88
CA ASP A 17 5.91 0.43 10.53
C ASP A 17 5.80 1.60 9.54
N TYR A 18 4.88 1.47 8.59
CA TYR A 18 4.78 2.38 7.46
C TYR A 18 4.05 3.68 7.78
N TRP A 19 4.34 4.71 6.97
CA TRP A 19 3.57 5.95 6.87
C TRP A 19 3.76 6.55 5.47
N PHE A 20 2.94 7.55 5.14
CA PHE A 20 3.07 8.28 3.88
C PHE A 20 3.50 9.73 4.12
N GLU A 21 4.41 10.20 3.28
CA GLU A 21 4.88 11.59 3.27
C GLU A 21 4.57 12.25 1.93
N ASN A 22 4.26 13.54 1.96
CA ASN A 22 4.23 14.38 0.77
C ASN A 22 5.63 14.93 0.44
N GLU A 23 5.74 15.73 -0.62
CA GLU A 23 7.00 16.33 -1.07
C GLU A 23 7.65 17.32 -0.06
N ASN A 24 6.91 17.75 0.96
CA ASN A 24 7.38 18.64 2.02
C ASN A 24 7.68 17.89 3.32
N ASP A 25 7.89 16.58 3.26
CA ASP A 25 8.10 15.68 4.40
C ASP A 25 6.95 15.68 5.44
N GLY A 26 5.76 16.16 5.06
CA GLY A 26 4.56 16.15 5.89
C GLY A 26 3.75 14.87 5.73
N PHE A 27 3.04 14.44 6.77
CA PHE A 27 2.16 13.26 6.69
C PHE A 27 1.10 13.41 5.60
N ALA A 28 0.93 12.36 4.79
CA ALA A 28 -0.10 12.26 3.77
C ALA A 28 -1.12 11.16 4.14
N PRO A 29 -2.43 11.37 3.96
CA PRO A 29 -3.42 10.33 4.12
C PRO A 29 -3.46 9.40 2.90
N LEU A 30 -3.86 8.14 3.10
CA LEU A 30 -4.05 7.19 1.98
C LEU A 30 -5.09 7.71 0.97
N SER A 31 -6.09 8.47 1.42
CA SER A 31 -7.13 9.06 0.56
C SER A 31 -6.61 10.06 -0.47
N SER A 32 -5.37 10.52 -0.34
CA SER A 32 -4.72 11.35 -1.37
C SER A 32 -4.21 10.53 -2.56
N LEU A 33 -4.23 9.20 -2.46
CA LEU A 33 -3.89 8.28 -3.54
C LEU A 33 -5.14 7.75 -4.22
N THR A 34 -5.05 7.55 -5.54
CA THR A 34 -6.11 6.93 -6.32
C THR A 34 -6.27 5.46 -5.95
N LEU A 35 -7.51 5.03 -5.71
CA LEU A 35 -7.88 3.62 -5.61
C LEU A 35 -7.88 3.00 -7.01
N LEU A 36 -7.07 1.97 -7.20
CA LEU A 36 -6.84 1.28 -8.47
C LEU A 36 -7.54 -0.07 -8.43
N TRP A 37 -8.24 -0.41 -9.51
CA TRP A 37 -8.99 -1.66 -9.62
C TRP A 37 -8.31 -2.64 -10.57
N SER A 38 -7.49 -2.16 -11.51
CA SER A 38 -6.81 -3.01 -12.47
C SER A 38 -5.29 -2.74 -12.52
N THR A 39 -4.52 -3.78 -12.85
CA THR A 39 -3.07 -3.66 -13.06
C THR A 39 -2.72 -2.83 -14.31
N SER A 40 -3.69 -2.64 -15.21
CA SER A 40 -3.54 -1.93 -16.48
C SER A 40 -4.03 -0.48 -16.41
N ASP A 41 -4.45 0.01 -15.24
CA ASP A 41 -4.85 1.40 -15.09
C ASP A 41 -3.62 2.28 -15.40
N GLU A 42 -3.56 2.79 -16.62
CA GLU A 42 -2.56 3.77 -17.04
C GLU A 42 -2.87 5.07 -16.30
N ILE A 43 -2.24 5.24 -15.14
CA ILE A 43 -2.38 6.45 -14.34
C ILE A 43 -1.64 7.57 -15.06
N SER A 44 -2.38 8.37 -15.84
CA SER A 44 -1.87 9.57 -16.52
C SER A 44 -1.88 10.82 -15.62
N CYS A 45 -2.14 10.68 -14.31
CA CYS A 45 -2.30 11.81 -13.42
C CYS A 45 -0.94 12.32 -12.91
N SER A 46 -0.26 13.13 -13.74
CA SER A 46 1.05 13.74 -13.44
C SER A 46 0.98 15.15 -12.84
N SER A 47 -0.16 15.59 -12.28
CA SER A 47 -0.31 16.93 -11.70
C SER A 47 -0.57 16.98 -10.19
N GLY A 48 -0.61 15.84 -9.50
CA GLY A 48 -0.83 15.77 -8.05
C GLY A 48 0.46 15.84 -7.21
N THR A 49 0.31 16.27 -5.94
CA THR A 49 1.37 16.21 -4.93
C THR A 49 1.97 14.81 -4.87
N LYS A 50 3.31 14.72 -4.95
CA LYS A 50 4.01 13.43 -4.87
C LYS A 50 3.89 12.86 -3.46
N ILE A 51 3.57 11.58 -3.38
CA ILE A 51 3.46 10.84 -2.12
C ILE A 51 4.50 9.74 -2.11
N TYR A 52 5.13 9.57 -0.96
CA TYR A 52 6.19 8.60 -0.71
C TYR A 52 5.75 7.64 0.40
N LEU A 53 5.94 6.34 0.16
CA LEU A 53 5.89 5.31 1.19
C LEU A 53 7.21 5.33 1.96
N ARG A 54 7.09 5.37 3.28
CA ARG A 54 8.17 5.12 4.23
C ARG A 54 7.84 3.88 5.06
N GLY A 55 8.86 3.21 5.56
CA GLY A 55 8.70 2.11 6.50
C GLY A 55 9.95 1.24 6.55
N THR A 56 9.77 0.01 7.01
CA THR A 56 10.83 -0.99 7.06
C THR A 56 10.39 -2.30 6.41
N ALA A 57 11.34 -3.03 5.84
CA ALA A 57 11.18 -4.39 5.36
C ALA A 57 12.30 -5.27 5.94
N ASP A 58 12.24 -6.57 5.68
CA ASP A 58 13.23 -7.56 6.14
C ASP A 58 13.49 -7.46 7.65
N ASP A 59 12.40 -7.58 8.43
CA ASP A 59 12.41 -7.47 9.90
C ASP A 59 13.09 -6.21 10.48
N GLY A 60 13.04 -5.10 9.74
CA GLY A 60 13.63 -3.83 10.15
C GLY A 60 15.00 -3.54 9.55
N LEU A 61 15.61 -4.49 8.85
CA LEU A 61 16.95 -4.34 8.26
C LEU A 61 16.96 -3.40 7.06
N GLN A 62 15.89 -3.41 6.26
CA GLN A 62 15.79 -2.57 5.07
C GLN A 62 14.88 -1.37 5.33
N LYS A 63 15.40 -0.15 5.13
CA LYS A 63 14.56 1.06 5.12
C LYS A 63 13.88 1.22 3.76
N VAL A 64 12.60 1.51 3.77
CA VAL A 64 11.81 1.77 2.56
C VAL A 64 11.59 3.27 2.40
N HIS A 65 11.90 3.78 1.21
CA HIS A 65 11.53 5.12 0.76
C HIS A 65 11.24 5.08 -0.74
N LYS A 66 9.96 5.01 -1.11
CA LYS A 66 9.55 4.80 -2.51
C LYS A 66 8.40 5.72 -2.87
N GLN A 67 8.45 6.32 -4.07
CA GLN A 67 7.33 7.10 -4.58
C GLN A 67 6.18 6.18 -4.97
N ILE A 68 4.96 6.51 -4.51
CA ILE A 68 3.73 5.78 -4.79
C ILE A 68 2.74 6.63 -5.58
N ILE A 69 1.91 5.98 -6.38
CA ILE A 69 1.00 6.63 -7.33
C ILE A 69 -0.46 6.20 -7.19
N GLY A 70 -0.73 5.19 -6.35
CA GLY A 70 -2.06 4.67 -6.10
C GLY A 70 -2.03 3.53 -5.08
N TRP A 71 -3.20 2.96 -4.81
CA TRP A 71 -3.34 1.83 -3.90
C TRP A 71 -4.52 0.96 -4.33
N ARG A 72 -4.58 -0.25 -3.79
CA ARG A 72 -5.68 -1.19 -3.96
C ARG A 72 -5.88 -2.00 -2.69
N PHE A 73 -7.00 -2.71 -2.63
CA PHE A 73 -7.21 -3.77 -1.66
C PHE A 73 -7.73 -5.03 -2.36
N GLU A 74 -7.34 -6.19 -1.83
CA GLU A 74 -7.69 -7.49 -2.38
C GLU A 74 -8.40 -8.32 -1.32
N LEU A 75 -9.58 -8.84 -1.68
CA LEU A 75 -10.44 -9.61 -0.78
C LEU A 75 -10.43 -11.12 -1.12
N SER A 76 -9.48 -11.56 -1.94
CA SER A 76 -9.45 -12.92 -2.51
C SER A 76 -8.90 -13.96 -1.56
N ASN A 77 -8.13 -13.54 -0.54
CA ASN A 77 -7.67 -14.41 0.53
C ASN A 77 -8.79 -14.59 1.56
N GLU A 78 -9.01 -15.82 2.01
CA GLU A 78 -10.03 -16.16 3.03
C GLU A 78 -9.63 -15.70 4.43
N GLU A 79 -8.33 -15.69 4.76
CA GLU A 79 -7.86 -15.41 6.12
C GLU A 79 -7.88 -13.92 6.47
N GLN A 80 -7.48 -13.06 5.53
CA GLN A 80 -7.41 -11.62 5.74
C GLN A 80 -7.38 -10.85 4.42
N PRO A 81 -7.91 -9.62 4.36
CA PRO A 81 -7.73 -8.77 3.20
C PRO A 81 -6.31 -8.22 3.11
N GLU A 82 -5.87 -7.92 1.90
CA GLU A 82 -4.57 -7.29 1.64
C GLU A 82 -4.78 -5.86 1.15
N ILE A 83 -3.91 -4.94 1.57
CA ILE A 83 -3.85 -3.58 1.03
C ILE A 83 -2.46 -3.39 0.44
N SER A 84 -2.39 -2.97 -0.82
CA SER A 84 -1.11 -2.76 -1.51
C SER A 84 -1.05 -1.36 -2.11
N VAL A 85 0.14 -0.78 -2.11
CA VAL A 85 0.42 0.49 -2.78
C VAL A 85 1.16 0.25 -4.08
N ARG A 86 0.87 1.11 -5.04
CA ARG A 86 1.45 1.05 -6.38
C ARG A 86 2.63 1.98 -6.48
N LEU A 87 3.81 1.42 -6.74
CA LEU A 87 5.01 2.19 -7.01
C LEU A 87 4.97 2.80 -8.42
N LYS A 88 5.77 3.84 -8.61
CA LYS A 88 5.97 4.49 -9.91
C LYS A 88 6.60 3.56 -10.96
N ASP A 89 7.46 2.64 -10.53
CA ASP A 89 8.23 1.69 -11.36
C ASP A 89 7.45 0.44 -11.80
N LYS A 90 6.16 0.42 -11.53
CA LYS A 90 5.23 -0.65 -11.85
C LYS A 90 5.03 -1.78 -10.84
N ASN A 91 5.73 -1.72 -9.72
CA ASN A 91 5.65 -2.75 -8.69
C ASN A 91 4.60 -2.46 -7.62
N TRP A 92 4.12 -3.53 -6.98
CA TRP A 92 3.20 -3.46 -5.84
C TRP A 92 3.94 -3.83 -4.56
N ILE A 93 3.62 -3.13 -3.48
CA ILE A 93 4.10 -3.43 -2.14
C ILE A 93 2.90 -3.59 -1.22
N THR A 94 2.84 -4.67 -0.46
CA THR A 94 1.77 -4.91 0.52
C THR A 94 2.07 -4.18 1.84
N LEU A 95 1.07 -3.49 2.36
CA LEU A 95 1.12 -2.80 3.64
C LEU A 95 0.80 -3.80 4.75
N GLN A 96 1.76 -4.09 5.63
CA GLN A 96 1.58 -5.07 6.71
C GLN A 96 1.13 -4.39 8.01
N ARG A 97 2.01 -3.59 8.63
CA ARG A 97 1.73 -2.91 9.89
C ARG A 97 1.93 -1.39 9.78
N PRO A 98 0.91 -0.55 10.04
CA PRO A 98 1.12 0.90 10.10
C PRO A 98 1.99 1.28 11.30
N ARG A 99 2.73 2.38 11.20
CA ARG A 99 3.42 2.97 12.36
C ARG A 99 2.40 3.34 13.44
N LYS A 100 2.72 3.12 14.72
CA LYS A 100 1.78 3.36 15.85
C LYS A 100 1.10 4.73 15.86
N CYS A 101 1.82 5.81 15.52
CA CYS A 101 1.23 7.16 15.44
C CYS A 101 0.34 7.36 14.20
N PHE A 102 0.52 6.53 13.18
CA PHE A 102 -0.22 6.54 11.91
C PHE A 102 -1.42 5.59 11.92
N GLU A 103 -1.44 4.63 12.85
CA GLU A 103 -2.49 3.62 13.00
C GLU A 103 -3.88 4.25 13.11
N SER A 104 -4.04 5.31 13.91
CA SER A 104 -5.34 6.00 14.04
C SER A 104 -5.87 6.58 12.73
N ALA A 105 -4.98 7.14 11.90
CA ALA A 105 -5.33 7.71 10.60
C ALA A 105 -5.69 6.63 9.58
N PHE A 106 -5.04 5.47 9.67
CA PHE A 106 -5.23 4.36 8.74
C PHE A 106 -6.32 3.37 9.18
N ARG A 107 -6.71 3.40 10.46
CA ARG A 107 -7.66 2.47 11.08
C ARG A 107 -9.00 2.43 10.35
N THR A 108 -9.53 3.57 9.92
CA THR A 108 -10.82 3.62 9.21
C THR A 108 -10.76 2.80 7.92
N VAL A 109 -9.67 2.90 7.16
CA VAL A 109 -9.48 2.12 5.93
C VAL A 109 -9.41 0.63 6.24
N LEU A 110 -8.61 0.23 7.24
CA LEU A 110 -8.50 -1.17 7.66
C LEU A 110 -9.87 -1.74 8.05
N VAL A 111 -10.61 -1.03 8.90
CA VAL A 111 -11.95 -1.47 9.34
C VAL A 111 -12.88 -1.63 8.15
N THR A 112 -12.94 -0.65 7.24
CA THR A 112 -13.80 -0.74 6.05
C THR A 112 -13.43 -1.93 5.16
N VAL A 113 -12.15 -2.15 4.90
CA VAL A 113 -11.68 -3.26 4.07
C VAL A 113 -11.95 -4.61 4.74
N SER A 114 -11.73 -4.73 6.06
CA SER A 114 -12.09 -5.93 6.83
C SER A 114 -13.59 -6.21 6.82
N TRP A 115 -14.43 -5.18 6.84
CA TRP A 115 -15.89 -5.35 6.72
C TRP A 115 -16.28 -5.87 5.34
N LEU A 116 -15.72 -5.31 4.26
CA LEU A 116 -15.96 -5.80 2.90
C LEU A 116 -15.50 -7.25 2.73
N HIS A 117 -14.38 -7.62 3.34
CA HIS A 117 -13.89 -8.99 3.37
C HIS A 117 -14.87 -9.93 4.08
N ALA A 118 -15.33 -9.56 5.28
CA ALA A 118 -16.29 -10.33 6.05
C ALA A 118 -17.62 -10.53 5.30
N VAL A 119 -18.13 -9.50 4.62
CA VAL A 119 -19.34 -9.60 3.78
C VAL A 119 -19.15 -10.59 2.64
N LYS A 120 -17.96 -10.61 2.03
CA LYS A 120 -17.67 -11.52 0.90
C LYS A 120 -17.59 -12.98 1.35
N TRP A 121 -16.97 -13.27 2.50
CA TRP A 121 -16.69 -14.63 2.96
C TRP A 121 -17.70 -15.20 3.95
N ASN A 122 -18.44 -14.36 4.67
CA ASN A 122 -19.49 -14.74 5.62
C ASN A 122 -20.85 -14.11 5.25
N PRO A 123 -21.38 -14.37 4.04
CA PRO A 123 -22.59 -13.71 3.57
C PRO A 123 -23.80 -13.99 4.47
N GLU A 124 -23.87 -15.19 5.07
CA GLU A 124 -24.95 -15.65 5.96
C GLU A 124 -24.97 -14.89 7.31
N GLU A 125 -23.79 -14.50 7.84
CA GLU A 125 -23.68 -13.78 9.11
C GLU A 125 -23.99 -12.28 8.97
N THR A 126 -23.94 -11.75 7.74
CA THR A 126 -24.18 -10.32 7.50
C THR A 126 -25.65 -9.93 7.44
N GLY A 127 -26.58 -10.90 7.53
CA GLY A 127 -28.03 -10.64 7.50
C GLY A 127 -28.50 -9.93 6.22
N LEU A 128 -27.68 -9.97 5.15
CA LEU A 128 -27.93 -9.36 3.84
C LEU A 128 -28.60 -10.34 2.85
N ILE A 129 -29.05 -11.50 3.33
CA ILE A 129 -29.80 -12.49 2.55
C ILE A 129 -31.15 -12.77 3.23
#